data_AF-A0A6A6R648-F1
#
_entry.id   AF-A0A6A6R648-F1
#
_cell.length_a   1.000
_cell.length_b   1.000
_cell.length_c   1.000
_cell.angle_alpha   90.00
_cell.angle_beta   90.00
_cell.angle_gamma   90.00
#
_symmetry.space_group_name_H-M   'P 1'
#
loop_
_entity.id
_entity.type
_entity.pdbx_description
1 polymer ?
#
loop_
_entity_poly.entity_id
_entity_poly.type
_entity_poly.pdbx_seq_one_letter_code
_entity_poly.pdbx_strand_id
1 'polypeptide(L)'
;MNLLQRKGSSFTNGEEPSFDASSGTPALMKDHGATADVQEMVALSAHDDARQLVRLIQCSQCSKPLRIPVTLPCGHSMCRSCLPEPHLRENISYPDTPDRQYGIPCPIPDCGAEHPTGECNPDVTLAKVMEVITNQVARHRSMIEDTPVRVDVSTKSKEPALEEKEKISSTPHSRILHGGRLLSTYTLAELGELPFDSTVTYQSLTTTGDNYEALDASLLDSLREAAHKELDCHVCYNLMLEPTTTPCGHTFCRKCLARVLDHANVCPVCRRGLSLPPSLASQPSNSRLVDLLNSLCPEMMTARAAAVMLEESLEGTALNTPLFVCTLSLPATPTFLHVFEPRYRLMMRRALDGNRQFGMVMYNRSGAPQGDLGNVQFMEYGTILEITNMQILSDGRSYVESRGIGRFRIREYSMLDGYYVSRVERVEDVSLAEEERLEAEETTTALAATLEAQMHIGQQPTPPSSQETPTTLEQLSTRHLLVSGIEFIERMRANSAPWLNERILIAYGGPPVDPALFPYWFASVLPIAEDEKYLLLHTTSVRERLKIVNRWIQRIERQRMSGNACTVL
;
A
#
# COMPACT_ATOMS: atom_id res chain seq x y z
N MET A 1 44.09 34.93 -36.41
CA MET A 1 45.28 35.70 -35.96
C MET A 1 45.64 35.22 -34.57
N ASN A 2 46.83 34.62 -34.46
CA ASN A 2 47.64 34.23 -33.28
C ASN A 2 47.05 33.16 -32.32
N LEU A 3 47.59 31.94 -32.17
CA LEU A 3 48.94 31.49 -31.70
C LEU A 3 49.15 31.89 -30.21
N LEU A 4 49.64 31.09 -29.24
CA LEU A 4 50.45 29.86 -29.19
C LEU A 4 50.56 29.36 -27.72
N GLN A 5 50.68 28.03 -27.54
CA GLN A 5 51.59 27.24 -26.69
C GLN A 5 51.97 27.54 -25.21
N ARG A 6 51.84 26.45 -24.42
CA ARG A 6 52.83 25.74 -23.54
C ARG A 6 53.43 26.37 -22.27
N LYS A 7 53.31 25.61 -21.17
CA LYS A 7 54.32 25.06 -20.20
C LYS A 7 53.60 24.89 -18.84
N GLY A 8 53.66 23.80 -18.07
CA GLY A 8 54.67 22.76 -17.92
C GLY A 8 55.50 23.00 -16.66
N SER A 9 55.18 22.36 -15.54
CA SER A 9 56.13 22.05 -14.46
C SER A 9 55.56 21.01 -13.49
N SER A 10 56.26 19.88 -13.38
CA SER A 10 56.15 18.81 -12.39
C SER A 10 56.82 19.21 -11.07
N PHE A 11 56.48 18.57 -9.94
CA PHE A 11 57.38 18.12 -8.85
C PHE A 11 56.50 17.37 -7.80
N THR A 12 56.51 16.02 -7.78
CA THR A 12 57.29 15.07 -6.95
C THR A 12 56.76 14.79 -5.54
N ASN A 13 56.56 13.48 -5.28
CA ASN A 13 56.70 12.71 -4.02
C ASN A 13 55.80 13.10 -2.84
N GLY A 14 55.17 12.20 -2.08
CA GLY A 14 55.20 10.74 -1.98
C GLY A 14 54.27 10.33 -0.82
N GLU A 15 54.35 9.06 -0.43
CA GLU A 15 53.73 8.43 0.76
C GLU A 15 52.36 7.74 0.55
N GLU A 16 52.41 6.41 0.40
CA GLU A 16 51.39 5.50 0.96
C GLU A 16 51.48 5.53 2.50
N PRO A 17 50.37 5.35 3.25
CA PRO A 17 50.09 3.99 3.73
C PRO A 17 48.60 3.62 3.92
N SER A 18 48.39 2.29 3.91
CA SER A 18 47.49 1.49 4.76
C SER A 18 45.96 1.64 4.67
N PHE A 19 45.34 0.49 4.37
CA PHE A 19 44.00 0.07 4.80
C PHE A 19 43.74 0.39 6.28
N ASP A 20 42.54 0.90 6.58
CA ASP A 20 41.77 0.36 7.69
C ASP A 20 40.27 0.56 7.53
N ALA A 21 39.53 -0.37 8.12
CA ALA A 21 38.09 -0.56 8.01
C ALA A 21 37.29 0.31 8.99
N SER A 22 35.96 0.26 8.79
CA SER A 22 34.89 0.64 9.71
C SER A 22 34.45 2.11 9.75
N SER A 23 33.20 2.35 9.33
CA SER A 23 32.21 3.01 10.19
C SER A 23 30.82 3.05 9.53
N GLY A 24 29.85 2.47 10.22
CA GLY A 24 28.49 2.96 10.36
C GLY A 24 27.63 3.08 9.11
N THR A 25 26.78 2.08 8.88
CA THR A 25 25.50 2.28 8.18
C THR A 25 24.51 2.94 9.17
N PRO A 26 23.96 4.13 8.87
CA PRO A 26 22.73 4.60 9.50
C PRO A 26 21.53 4.23 8.62
N ALA A 27 20.43 3.96 9.30
CA ALA A 27 19.15 3.58 8.76
C ALA A 27 18.37 4.74 8.11
N LEU A 28 17.31 4.34 7.39
CA LEU A 28 16.02 5.03 7.15
C LEU A 28 15.86 5.99 5.95
N MET A 29 15.02 5.48 5.02
CA MET A 29 13.89 6.11 4.31
C MET A 29 14.11 7.00 3.07
N LYS A 30 13.43 6.53 2.00
CA LYS A 30 12.77 7.25 0.90
C LYS A 30 13.67 7.93 -0.15
N ASP A 31 13.63 7.39 -1.37
CA ASP A 31 13.31 8.21 -2.55
C ASP A 31 12.65 7.37 -3.66
N HIS A 32 11.48 7.84 -4.10
CA HIS A 32 10.88 7.48 -5.37
C HIS A 32 11.60 8.29 -6.45
N GLY A 33 12.25 7.60 -7.38
CA GLY A 33 12.93 8.22 -8.52
C GLY A 33 14.39 7.80 -8.63
N ALA A 34 14.64 6.49 -8.75
CA ALA A 34 15.91 6.00 -9.25
C ALA A 34 15.63 5.35 -10.62
N THR A 35 16.24 5.89 -11.66
CA THR A 35 16.59 5.13 -12.86
C THR A 35 17.18 3.82 -12.37
N ALA A 36 16.44 2.71 -12.57
CA ALA A 36 16.92 1.40 -12.20
C ALA A 36 18.22 1.17 -12.99
N ASP A 37 19.35 1.18 -12.28
CA ASP A 37 20.50 0.40 -12.73
C ASP A 37 19.97 -1.03 -12.84
N VAL A 38 19.72 -1.45 -14.08
CA VAL A 38 19.35 -2.83 -14.40
C VAL A 38 20.56 -3.67 -14.08
N GLN A 39 20.70 -4.04 -12.81
CA GLN A 39 21.62 -5.09 -12.41
C GLN A 39 21.09 -6.35 -13.10
N GLU A 40 21.81 -6.81 -14.13
CA GLU A 40 21.45 -8.00 -14.89
C GLU A 40 21.07 -9.10 -13.92
N MET A 41 19.79 -9.48 -13.95
CA MET A 41 19.27 -10.53 -13.11
C MET A 41 19.80 -11.86 -13.63
N VAL A 42 20.93 -12.29 -13.07
CA VAL A 42 21.57 -13.55 -13.44
C VAL A 42 20.64 -14.70 -13.08
N ALA A 43 20.25 -15.49 -14.09
CA ALA A 43 19.43 -16.68 -13.88
C ALA A 43 20.15 -17.66 -12.94
N LEU A 44 19.47 -18.14 -11.91
CA LEU A 44 20.04 -19.14 -10.99
C LEU A 44 20.30 -20.46 -11.74
N SER A 45 21.50 -20.99 -11.59
CA SER A 45 21.92 -22.31 -12.11
C SER A 45 21.32 -23.42 -11.24
N ALA A 46 20.80 -24.47 -11.88
CA ALA A 46 20.23 -25.62 -11.15
C ALA A 46 21.24 -26.29 -10.21
N HIS A 47 22.51 -26.37 -10.63
CA HIS A 47 23.56 -27.12 -9.94
C HIS A 47 24.35 -26.27 -8.95
N ASP A 48 24.75 -25.06 -9.35
CA ASP A 48 25.60 -24.20 -8.52
C ASP A 48 24.80 -23.37 -7.51
N ASP A 49 23.56 -23.01 -7.84
CA ASP A 49 22.67 -22.22 -6.98
C ASP A 49 21.58 -23.06 -6.29
N ALA A 50 21.78 -24.38 -6.20
CA ALA A 50 20.85 -25.32 -5.58
C ALA A 50 20.36 -24.87 -4.19
N ARG A 51 21.26 -24.28 -3.37
CA ARG A 51 20.91 -23.75 -2.05
C ARG A 51 20.00 -22.54 -2.11
N GLN A 52 20.30 -21.59 -3.00
CA GLN A 52 19.56 -20.38 -3.22
C GLN A 52 18.15 -20.73 -3.71
N LEU A 53 18.03 -21.62 -4.70
CA LEU A 53 16.77 -22.12 -5.23
C LEU A 53 15.88 -22.74 -4.13
N VAL A 54 16.43 -23.60 -3.27
CA VAL A 54 15.67 -24.18 -2.14
C VAL A 54 15.30 -23.11 -1.10
N ARG A 55 16.13 -22.08 -0.90
CA ARG A 55 15.85 -20.99 0.06
C ARG A 55 14.63 -20.16 -0.37
N LEU A 56 14.37 -20.03 -1.68
CA LEU A 56 13.22 -19.29 -2.21
C LEU A 56 11.89 -19.81 -1.65
N ILE A 57 11.81 -21.13 -1.45
CA ILE A 57 10.60 -21.83 -1.00
C ILE A 57 10.65 -22.28 0.47
N GLN A 58 11.69 -21.88 1.19
CA GLN A 58 11.91 -22.24 2.58
C GLN A 58 11.35 -21.17 3.52
N CYS A 59 10.67 -21.58 4.58
CA CYS A 59 10.25 -20.68 5.65
C CYS A 59 11.46 -20.26 6.49
N SER A 60 11.63 -18.97 6.75
CA SER A 60 12.71 -18.44 7.59
C SER A 60 12.61 -18.84 9.05
N GLN A 61 11.40 -19.16 9.53
CA GLN A 61 11.17 -19.53 10.93
C GLN A 61 11.38 -21.03 11.19
N CYS A 62 10.64 -21.92 10.51
CA CYS A 62 10.80 -23.36 10.73
C CYS A 62 11.88 -24.03 9.89
N SER A 63 12.52 -23.29 8.97
CA SER A 63 13.54 -23.81 8.04
C SER A 63 13.08 -24.99 7.16
N LYS A 64 11.77 -25.23 7.04
CA LYS A 64 11.20 -26.24 6.15
C LYS A 64 10.64 -25.59 4.89
N PRO A 65 10.44 -26.33 3.78
CA PRO A 65 9.62 -25.86 2.66
C PRO A 65 8.28 -25.33 3.18
N LEU A 66 7.81 -24.22 2.61
CA LEU A 66 6.59 -23.55 3.04
C LEU A 66 5.40 -24.51 3.09
N ARG A 67 4.72 -24.57 4.24
CA ARG A 67 3.50 -25.36 4.46
C ARG A 67 2.37 -24.42 4.86
N ILE A 68 1.27 -24.45 4.10
CA ILE A 68 0.16 -23.49 4.24
C ILE A 68 0.73 -22.07 4.34
N PRO A 69 1.41 -21.59 3.29
CA PRO A 69 2.04 -20.28 3.31
C PRO A 69 0.99 -19.20 3.59
N VAL A 70 1.37 -18.21 4.37
CA VAL A 70 0.61 -16.97 4.63
C VAL A 70 1.52 -15.83 4.22
N THR A 71 1.03 -14.96 3.35
CA THR A 71 1.70 -13.71 2.99
C THR A 71 1.13 -12.61 3.86
N LEU A 72 1.99 -12.01 4.68
CA LEU A 72 1.63 -10.95 5.61
C LEU A 72 1.42 -9.62 4.89
N PRO A 73 0.71 -8.65 5.48
CA PRO A 73 0.55 -7.30 4.92
C PRO A 73 1.86 -6.58 4.59
N CYS A 74 2.99 -6.98 5.20
CA CYS A 74 4.33 -6.48 4.88
C CYS A 74 4.96 -7.11 3.61
N GLY A 75 4.25 -8.01 2.92
CA GLY A 75 4.71 -8.66 1.68
C GLY A 75 5.56 -9.92 1.89
N HIS A 76 5.91 -10.27 3.13
CA HIS A 76 6.70 -11.46 3.43
C HIS A 76 5.82 -12.69 3.69
N SER A 77 6.27 -13.85 3.22
CA SER A 77 5.54 -15.12 3.41
C SER A 77 6.24 -16.08 4.39
N MET A 78 5.44 -16.80 5.18
CA MET A 78 5.89 -17.86 6.08
C MET A 78 4.81 -18.92 6.28
N CYS A 79 5.13 -20.02 6.96
CA CYS A 79 4.14 -21.03 7.30
C CYS A 79 3.11 -20.49 8.30
N ARG A 80 1.83 -20.85 8.14
CA ARG A 80 0.77 -20.50 9.10
C ARG A 80 1.10 -20.92 10.53
N SER A 81 1.71 -22.09 10.72
CA SER A 81 2.12 -22.61 12.04
C SER A 81 3.30 -21.87 12.67
N CYS A 82 3.93 -20.94 11.94
CA CYS A 82 5.04 -20.12 12.41
C CYS A 82 4.59 -18.70 12.78
N LEU A 83 3.30 -18.39 12.64
CA LEU A 83 2.76 -17.11 13.09
C LEU A 83 2.67 -17.10 14.63
N PRO A 84 2.97 -15.95 15.28
CA PRO A 84 2.75 -15.78 16.71
C PRO A 84 1.29 -15.96 17.13
N GLU A 85 1.06 -16.12 18.43
CA GLU A 85 -0.31 -16.14 18.97
C GLU A 85 -0.98 -14.77 18.81
N PRO A 86 -2.24 -14.73 18.33
CA PRO A 86 -3.00 -13.48 18.24
C PRO A 86 -3.30 -12.87 19.61
N HIS A 87 -3.25 -11.54 19.70
CA HIS A 87 -3.68 -10.79 20.87
C HIS A 87 -4.71 -9.72 20.50
N LEU A 88 -5.44 -9.22 21.50
CA LEU A 88 -6.39 -8.12 21.31
C LEU A 88 -5.61 -6.83 21.03
N ARG A 89 -6.11 -6.01 20.09
CA ARG A 89 -5.56 -4.70 19.78
C ARG A 89 -6.37 -3.63 20.48
N GLU A 90 -5.70 -2.79 21.28
CA GLU A 90 -6.35 -1.72 22.04
C GLU A 90 -6.35 -0.40 21.25
N ASN A 91 -7.26 0.52 21.60
CA ASN A 91 -7.31 1.89 21.07
C ASN A 91 -7.49 2.02 19.55
N ILE A 92 -8.17 1.05 18.93
CA ILE A 92 -8.54 1.07 17.51
C ILE A 92 -10.06 0.96 17.40
N SER A 93 -10.72 1.91 16.74
CA SER A 93 -12.17 1.88 16.51
C SER A 93 -12.59 1.99 15.04
N TYR A 94 -11.63 2.16 14.14
CA TYR A 94 -11.87 2.20 12.70
C TYR A 94 -10.79 1.43 11.92
N PRO A 95 -11.18 0.54 10.99
CA PRO A 95 -12.56 0.13 10.69
C PRO A 95 -13.12 -0.81 11.79
N ASP A 96 -14.41 -0.67 12.10
CA ASP A 96 -15.10 -1.52 13.09
C ASP A 96 -15.46 -2.89 12.49
N THR A 97 -14.46 -3.70 12.20
CA THR A 97 -14.63 -5.06 11.66
C THR A 97 -14.12 -6.10 12.65
N PRO A 98 -14.89 -7.17 12.95
CA PRO A 98 -14.47 -8.24 13.87
C PRO A 98 -13.11 -8.86 13.50
N ASP A 99 -12.83 -8.99 12.20
CA ASP A 99 -11.61 -9.60 11.66
C ASP A 99 -10.33 -8.79 11.95
N ARG A 100 -10.46 -7.55 12.43
CA ARG A 100 -9.32 -6.65 12.75
C ARG A 100 -9.13 -6.38 14.24
N GLN A 101 -9.97 -6.95 15.11
CA GLN A 101 -9.86 -6.81 16.58
C GLN A 101 -8.62 -7.51 17.15
N TYR A 102 -8.14 -8.54 16.47
CA TYR A 102 -6.96 -9.31 16.88
C TYR A 102 -5.78 -9.06 15.95
N GLY A 103 -4.60 -8.87 16.54
CA GLY A 103 -3.33 -8.61 15.86
C GLY A 103 -2.29 -9.68 16.17
N ILE A 104 -1.29 -9.77 15.30
CA ILE A 104 -0.05 -10.48 15.56
C ILE A 104 1.13 -9.52 15.36
N PRO A 105 2.16 -9.56 16.22
CA PRO A 105 3.41 -8.89 15.92
C PRO A 105 4.05 -9.55 14.70
N CYS A 106 4.55 -8.75 13.75
CA CYS A 106 5.23 -9.29 12.59
C CYS A 106 6.51 -10.02 13.02
N PRO A 107 6.69 -11.32 12.70
CA PRO A 107 7.88 -12.07 13.10
C PRO A 107 9.07 -11.84 12.14
N ILE A 108 8.97 -10.87 11.23
CA ILE A 108 10.07 -10.44 10.37
C ILE A 108 10.85 -9.34 11.11
N PRO A 109 12.15 -9.55 11.41
CA PRO A 109 12.93 -8.65 12.26
C PRO A 109 12.90 -7.18 11.84
N ASP A 110 12.94 -6.89 10.54
CA ASP A 110 13.03 -5.53 10.01
C ASP A 110 11.66 -4.87 9.78
N CYS A 111 10.55 -5.57 10.05
CA CYS A 111 9.22 -5.03 9.81
C CYS A 111 8.72 -4.19 10.98
N GLY A 112 8.82 -4.70 12.22
CA GLY A 112 8.37 -4.00 13.44
C GLY A 112 6.87 -3.69 13.54
N ALA A 113 6.07 -4.02 12.52
CA ALA A 113 4.64 -3.72 12.47
C ALA A 113 3.78 -4.79 13.16
N GLU A 114 2.60 -4.39 13.58
CA GLU A 114 1.53 -5.31 13.97
C GLU A 114 0.59 -5.55 12.79
N HIS A 115 0.16 -6.79 12.58
CA HIS A 115 -0.70 -7.17 11.46
C HIS A 115 -2.05 -7.69 11.94
N PRO A 116 -3.18 -7.23 11.35
CA PRO A 116 -4.50 -7.78 11.66
C PRO A 116 -4.57 -9.26 11.28
N THR A 117 -5.06 -10.10 12.19
CA THR A 117 -5.14 -11.55 11.96
C THR A 117 -6.06 -11.89 10.78
N GLY A 118 -7.13 -11.10 10.59
CA GLY A 118 -8.05 -11.24 9.46
C GLY A 118 -7.42 -11.01 8.08
N GLU A 119 -6.23 -10.42 8.00
CA GLU A 119 -5.49 -10.21 6.76
C GLU A 119 -4.38 -11.26 6.54
N CYS A 120 -4.08 -12.06 7.57
CA CYS A 120 -3.08 -13.13 7.56
C CYS A 120 -3.67 -14.47 7.06
N ASN A 121 -4.38 -14.44 5.93
CA ASN A 121 -4.99 -15.63 5.33
C ASN A 121 -3.97 -16.45 4.51
N PRO A 122 -4.22 -17.76 4.31
CA PRO A 122 -3.37 -18.59 3.46
C PRO A 122 -3.23 -18.01 2.05
N ASP A 123 -2.00 -17.92 1.57
CA ASP A 123 -1.66 -17.52 0.21
C ASP A 123 -1.99 -18.65 -0.76
N VAL A 124 -3.03 -18.45 -1.55
CA VAL A 124 -3.57 -19.45 -2.49
C VAL A 124 -2.58 -19.70 -3.62
N THR A 125 -1.95 -18.65 -4.15
CA THR A 125 -1.00 -18.75 -5.25
C THR A 125 0.25 -19.49 -4.82
N LEU A 126 0.84 -19.09 -3.70
CA LEU A 126 2.05 -19.72 -3.18
C LEU A 126 1.79 -21.16 -2.72
N ALA A 127 0.60 -21.45 -2.16
CA ALA A 127 0.23 -22.82 -1.81
C ALA A 127 0.20 -23.75 -3.02
N LYS A 128 -0.37 -23.30 -4.16
CA LYS A 128 -0.38 -24.09 -5.40
C LYS A 128 1.02 -24.28 -5.97
N VAL A 129 1.86 -23.24 -5.95
CA VAL A 129 3.27 -23.35 -6.36
C VAL A 129 3.98 -24.41 -5.51
N MET A 130 3.81 -24.39 -4.18
CA MET A 130 4.42 -25.38 -3.29
C MET A 130 3.90 -26.80 -3.55
N GLU A 131 2.62 -26.97 -3.87
CA GLU A 131 2.03 -28.25 -4.25
C GLU A 131 2.67 -28.80 -5.54
N VAL A 132 2.79 -27.96 -6.57
CA VAL A 132 3.45 -28.32 -7.83
C VAL A 132 4.89 -28.75 -7.60
N ILE A 133 5.65 -27.97 -6.82
CA ILE A 133 7.05 -28.29 -6.50
C ILE A 133 7.16 -29.63 -5.79
N THR A 134 6.32 -29.85 -4.77
CA THR A 134 6.30 -31.11 -4.00
C THR A 134 6.03 -32.31 -4.92
N ASN A 135 5.06 -32.18 -5.82
CA ASN A 135 4.71 -33.24 -6.77
C ASN A 135 5.84 -33.54 -7.76
N GLN A 136 6.50 -32.51 -8.31
CA GLN A 136 7.60 -32.71 -9.26
C GLN A 136 8.85 -33.28 -8.60
N VAL A 137 9.17 -32.83 -7.38
CA VAL A 137 10.27 -33.38 -6.58
C VAL A 137 10.02 -34.87 -6.27
N ALA A 138 8.80 -35.24 -5.87
CA ALA A 138 8.44 -36.63 -5.59
C ALA A 138 8.60 -37.53 -6.83
N ARG A 139 8.20 -37.04 -8.01
CA ARG A 139 8.40 -37.76 -9.28
C ARG A 139 9.88 -37.96 -9.59
N HIS A 140 10.70 -36.92 -9.50
CA HIS A 140 12.14 -37.03 -9.74
C HIS A 140 12.82 -37.98 -8.74
N ARG A 141 12.42 -37.93 -7.46
CA ARG A 141 12.92 -38.86 -6.43
C ARG A 141 12.68 -40.33 -6.79
N SER A 142 11.57 -40.66 -7.47
CA SER A 142 11.26 -42.03 -7.90
C SER A 142 12.06 -42.51 -9.13
N MET A 143 12.67 -41.59 -9.89
CA MET A 143 13.44 -41.92 -11.10
C MET A 143 14.94 -42.07 -10.84
N ILE A 144 15.39 -41.82 -9.60
CA ILE A 144 16.81 -41.79 -9.25
C ILE A 144 17.26 -43.17 -8.77
N GLU A 145 18.26 -43.72 -9.44
CA GLU A 145 18.97 -44.93 -9.04
C GLU A 145 20.44 -44.60 -8.73
N ASP A 146 20.88 -44.95 -7.51
CA ASP A 146 22.27 -44.92 -7.02
C ASP A 146 23.13 -43.68 -7.39
N THR A 147 22.64 -42.47 -7.10
CA THR A 147 23.40 -41.22 -7.28
C THR A 147 23.78 -40.56 -5.95
N PRO A 148 24.75 -41.10 -5.17
CA PRO A 148 25.10 -40.57 -3.87
C PRO A 148 25.82 -39.21 -3.93
N VAL A 149 25.30 -38.24 -3.20
CA VAL A 149 25.90 -36.93 -2.94
C VAL A 149 26.02 -36.73 -1.44
N ARG A 150 27.22 -36.42 -0.97
CA ARG A 150 27.46 -35.95 0.40
C ARG A 150 27.20 -34.44 0.42
N VAL A 151 26.35 -34.00 1.34
CA VAL A 151 26.05 -32.60 1.59
C VAL A 151 26.50 -32.26 3.00
N ASP A 152 27.35 -31.25 3.13
CA ASP A 152 27.81 -30.74 4.43
C ASP A 152 27.18 -29.36 4.68
N VAL A 153 26.47 -29.22 5.80
CA VAL A 153 25.77 -28.00 6.19
C VAL A 153 26.63 -27.22 7.19
N SER A 154 26.82 -25.92 6.91
CA SER A 154 27.57 -25.00 7.77
C SER A 154 26.71 -23.80 8.14
N THR A 155 26.61 -23.48 9.43
CA THR A 155 25.97 -22.25 9.93
C THR A 155 27.06 -21.25 10.29
N LYS A 156 26.98 -20.01 9.81
CA LYS A 156 27.85 -18.93 10.32
C LYS A 156 27.50 -18.71 11.79
N SER A 157 28.41 -19.07 12.70
CA SER A 157 28.30 -18.69 14.11
C SER A 157 28.33 -17.17 14.18
N LYS A 158 27.28 -16.53 14.72
CA LYS A 158 27.38 -15.15 15.20
C LYS A 158 28.56 -15.12 16.19
N GLU A 159 29.54 -14.26 15.94
CA GLU A 159 30.62 -14.04 16.90
C GLU A 159 30.00 -13.71 18.26
N PRO A 160 30.32 -14.44 19.34
CA PRO A 160 29.95 -13.99 20.66
C PRO A 160 30.79 -12.75 20.97
N ALA A 161 30.11 -11.66 21.32
CA ALA A 161 30.75 -10.56 22.02
C ALA A 161 31.45 -11.14 23.25
N LEU A 162 32.77 -10.95 23.27
CA LEU A 162 33.74 -11.04 24.37
C LEU A 162 33.34 -11.87 25.61
N GLU A 163 34.21 -12.85 25.90
CA GLU A 163 34.36 -13.60 27.16
C GLU A 163 33.52 -14.88 27.30
N GLU A 164 33.98 -15.97 26.68
CA GLU A 164 34.59 -17.11 27.38
C GLU A 164 35.05 -18.18 26.38
N LYS A 165 36.29 -18.66 26.54
CA LYS A 165 36.87 -19.72 25.73
C LYS A 165 36.24 -21.07 26.10
N GLU A 166 35.11 -21.39 25.49
CA GLU A 166 34.75 -22.79 25.26
C GLU A 166 34.65 -23.03 23.75
N LYS A 167 35.53 -23.92 23.26
CA LYS A 167 35.53 -24.41 21.88
C LYS A 167 34.23 -25.18 21.64
N ILE A 168 33.14 -24.49 21.28
CA ILE A 168 32.01 -25.12 20.61
C ILE A 168 32.45 -25.32 19.16
N SER A 169 33.10 -26.45 18.92
CA SER A 169 33.30 -27.01 17.59
C SER A 169 31.92 -27.20 16.95
N SER A 170 31.46 -26.28 16.11
CA SER A 170 30.32 -26.52 15.24
C SER A 170 30.73 -27.60 14.24
N THR A 171 30.47 -28.86 14.57
CA THR A 171 30.68 -29.95 13.63
C THR A 171 29.72 -29.74 12.45
N PRO A 172 30.21 -29.66 11.20
CA PRO A 172 29.32 -29.55 10.05
C PRO A 172 28.41 -30.78 10.01
N HIS A 173 27.10 -30.56 9.98
CA HIS A 173 26.13 -31.64 9.86
C HIS A 173 26.24 -32.19 8.45
N SER A 174 26.68 -33.45 8.33
CA SER A 174 26.95 -34.09 7.04
C SER A 174 26.00 -35.24 6.79
N ARG A 175 25.46 -35.32 5.57
CA ARG A 175 24.53 -36.37 5.19
C ARG A 175 24.79 -36.85 3.76
N ILE A 176 24.70 -38.16 3.56
CA ILE A 176 24.67 -38.74 2.21
C ILE A 176 23.21 -38.85 1.78
N LEU A 177 22.91 -38.27 0.63
CA LEU A 177 21.61 -38.26 -0.01
C LEU A 177 21.74 -38.74 -1.45
N HIS A 178 20.61 -39.05 -2.08
CA HIS A 178 20.58 -39.50 -3.47
C HIS A 178 19.91 -38.47 -4.35
N GLY A 179 20.58 -38.15 -5.45
CA GLY A 179 20.15 -37.24 -6.50
C GLY A 179 21.21 -36.19 -6.77
N GLY A 180 20.91 -35.25 -7.66
CA GLY A 180 21.74 -34.06 -7.83
C GLY A 180 21.72 -33.14 -6.60
N ARG A 181 22.46 -32.03 -6.67
CA ARG A 181 22.59 -31.06 -5.58
C ARG A 181 21.25 -30.44 -5.20
N LEU A 182 20.40 -30.15 -6.17
CA LEU A 182 19.10 -29.50 -5.97
C LEU A 182 18.15 -30.40 -5.16
N LEU A 183 17.99 -31.65 -5.58
CA LEU A 183 17.12 -32.60 -4.87
C LEU A 183 17.64 -32.93 -3.47
N SER A 184 18.95 -33.12 -3.34
CA SER A 184 19.58 -33.39 -2.04
C SER A 184 19.37 -32.23 -1.07
N THR A 185 19.53 -31.00 -1.55
CA THR A 185 19.30 -29.79 -0.74
C THR A 185 17.83 -29.64 -0.34
N TYR A 186 16.90 -29.87 -1.27
CA TYR A 186 15.46 -29.86 -0.96
C TYR A 186 15.13 -30.91 0.11
N THR A 187 15.70 -32.11 -0.01
CA THR A 187 15.45 -33.21 0.93
C THR A 187 15.94 -32.86 2.34
N LEU A 188 17.09 -32.19 2.49
CA LEU A 188 17.52 -31.68 3.81
C LEU A 188 16.53 -30.68 4.40
N ALA A 189 16.01 -29.76 3.58
CA ALA A 189 14.99 -28.81 4.03
C ALA A 189 13.70 -29.51 4.46
N GLU A 190 13.26 -30.53 3.71
CA GLU A 190 12.06 -31.32 4.03
C GLU A 190 12.20 -32.05 5.37
N LEU A 191 13.38 -32.60 5.65
CA LEU A 191 13.72 -33.24 6.93
C LEU A 191 13.87 -32.24 8.09
N GLY A 192 14.00 -30.94 7.79
CA GLY A 192 14.28 -29.91 8.79
C GLY A 192 15.73 -29.88 9.25
N GLU A 193 16.65 -30.42 8.45
CA GLU A 193 18.09 -30.50 8.74
C GLU A 193 18.91 -29.42 8.01
N LEU A 194 18.23 -28.45 7.40
CA LEU A 194 18.85 -27.33 6.68
C LEU A 194 18.37 -25.99 7.28
N PRO A 195 19.10 -25.38 8.22
CA PRO A 195 18.75 -24.06 8.74
C PRO A 195 18.64 -23.00 7.62
N PHE A 196 17.73 -22.05 7.74
CA PHE A 196 17.47 -21.05 6.69
C PHE A 196 18.72 -20.24 6.29
N ASP A 197 19.53 -19.79 7.26
CA ASP A 197 20.74 -19.00 7.01
C ASP A 197 22.01 -19.84 6.79
N SER A 198 21.88 -21.17 6.71
CA SER A 198 23.03 -22.06 6.49
C SER A 198 23.51 -22.04 5.03
N THR A 199 24.80 -22.33 4.86
CA THR A 199 25.44 -22.63 3.57
C THR A 199 25.69 -24.13 3.46
N VAL A 200 25.86 -24.62 2.23
CA VAL A 200 26.06 -26.05 1.95
C VAL A 200 27.23 -26.25 0.99
N THR A 201 27.97 -27.32 1.18
CA THR A 201 28.98 -27.81 0.24
C THR A 201 28.63 -29.22 -0.22
N TYR A 202 29.03 -29.56 -1.43
CA TYR A 202 28.63 -30.81 -2.09
C TYR A 202 29.86 -31.62 -2.50
N GLN A 203 29.79 -32.93 -2.30
CA GLN A 203 30.76 -33.88 -2.83
C GLN A 203 30.03 -35.06 -3.50
N SER A 204 30.25 -35.24 -4.81
CA SER A 204 29.80 -36.44 -5.52
C SER A 204 30.63 -37.65 -5.08
N LEU A 205 29.96 -38.78 -4.81
CA LEU A 205 30.60 -40.02 -4.38
C LEU A 205 30.70 -41.06 -5.51
N THR A 206 30.48 -40.67 -6.77
CA THR A 206 30.68 -41.58 -7.91
C THR A 206 32.14 -41.90 -8.14
N THR A 207 32.40 -43.07 -8.71
CA THR A 207 33.72 -43.45 -9.23
C THR A 207 33.96 -42.92 -10.65
N THR A 208 32.90 -42.48 -11.34
CA THR A 208 32.95 -41.97 -12.73
C THR A 208 33.30 -40.48 -12.83
N GLY A 209 33.27 -39.75 -11.71
CA GLY A 209 33.50 -38.30 -11.67
C GLY A 209 32.30 -37.46 -12.09
N ASP A 210 31.13 -38.09 -12.29
CA ASP A 210 29.88 -37.40 -12.60
C ASP A 210 29.43 -36.55 -11.38
N ASN A 211 29.15 -35.27 -11.62
CA ASN A 211 28.65 -34.32 -10.63
C ASN A 211 27.12 -34.27 -10.59
N TYR A 212 26.42 -34.98 -11.48
CA TYR A 212 24.95 -35.04 -11.60
C TYR A 212 24.29 -33.72 -12.06
N GLU A 213 25.02 -32.85 -12.74
CA GLU A 213 24.52 -31.56 -13.22
C GLU A 213 23.32 -31.69 -14.16
N ALA A 214 23.32 -32.70 -15.04
CA ALA A 214 22.19 -32.98 -15.94
C ALA A 214 20.89 -33.37 -15.18
N LEU A 215 21.02 -34.05 -14.04
CA LEU A 215 19.87 -34.38 -13.18
C LEU A 215 19.29 -33.13 -12.52
N ASP A 216 20.15 -32.22 -12.06
CA ASP A 216 19.72 -30.94 -11.49
C ASP A 216 19.03 -30.07 -12.55
N ALA A 217 19.60 -29.95 -13.75
CA ALA A 217 19.01 -29.21 -14.86
C ALA A 217 17.63 -29.76 -15.24
N SER A 218 17.50 -31.09 -15.40
CA SER A 218 16.22 -31.74 -15.70
C SER A 218 15.15 -31.46 -14.65
N LEU A 219 15.51 -31.50 -13.36
CA LEU A 219 14.58 -31.19 -12.28
C LEU A 219 14.14 -29.72 -12.32
N LEU A 220 15.08 -28.79 -12.50
CA LEU A 220 14.75 -27.36 -12.55
C LEU A 220 13.87 -27.02 -13.75
N ASP A 221 14.14 -27.58 -14.93
CA ASP A 221 13.33 -27.34 -16.12
C ASP A 221 11.90 -27.88 -15.96
N SER A 222 11.75 -29.08 -15.38
CA SER A 222 10.43 -29.63 -15.07
C SER A 222 9.68 -28.78 -14.03
N LEU A 223 10.38 -28.22 -13.05
CA LEU A 223 9.79 -27.31 -12.07
C LEU A 223 9.36 -26.00 -12.72
N ARG A 224 10.19 -25.40 -13.60
CA ARG A 224 9.85 -24.18 -14.36
C ARG A 224 8.59 -24.38 -15.18
N GLU A 225 8.53 -25.44 -15.98
CA GLU A 225 7.38 -25.72 -16.84
C GLU A 225 6.08 -25.91 -16.02
N ALA A 226 6.16 -26.63 -14.91
CA ALA A 226 4.99 -26.92 -14.09
C ALA A 226 4.53 -25.70 -13.27
N ALA A 227 5.47 -24.92 -12.71
CA ALA A 227 5.16 -23.77 -11.87
C ALA A 227 4.70 -22.55 -12.67
N HIS A 228 5.13 -22.40 -13.93
CA HIS A 228 4.81 -21.24 -14.78
C HIS A 228 3.32 -20.90 -14.79
N LYS A 229 2.44 -21.91 -14.93
CA LYS A 229 0.97 -21.69 -14.99
C LYS A 229 0.38 -21.14 -13.70
N GLU A 230 1.00 -21.41 -12.56
CA GLU A 230 0.55 -20.90 -11.25
C GLU A 230 1.06 -19.49 -10.98
N LEU A 231 1.99 -18.98 -11.81
CA LEU A 231 2.59 -17.65 -11.70
C LEU A 231 1.96 -16.61 -12.64
N ASP A 232 0.97 -17.01 -13.44
CA ASP A 232 0.20 -16.11 -14.28
C ASP A 232 -0.86 -15.33 -13.48
N CYS A 233 -1.00 -14.05 -13.79
CA CYS A 233 -2.06 -13.22 -13.23
C CYS A 233 -3.42 -13.61 -13.81
N HIS A 234 -4.41 -13.87 -12.95
CA HIS A 234 -5.78 -14.21 -13.38
C HIS A 234 -6.60 -13.05 -13.99
N VAL A 235 -6.00 -11.87 -14.18
CA VAL A 235 -6.64 -10.72 -14.84
C VAL A 235 -6.08 -10.52 -16.24
N CYS A 236 -4.75 -10.42 -16.37
CA CYS A 236 -4.11 -10.22 -17.68
C CYS A 236 -3.58 -11.50 -18.34
N TYR A 237 -3.66 -12.66 -17.66
CA TYR A 237 -3.20 -13.96 -18.15
C TYR A 237 -1.73 -13.98 -18.62
N ASN A 238 -0.89 -13.17 -17.98
CA ASN A 238 0.56 -13.14 -18.16
C ASN A 238 1.24 -13.26 -16.80
N LEU A 239 2.53 -13.61 -16.77
CA LEU A 239 3.35 -13.63 -15.55
C LEU A 239 3.15 -12.36 -14.73
N MET A 240 2.95 -12.56 -13.42
CA MET A 240 2.64 -11.46 -12.51
C MET A 240 3.78 -10.46 -12.42
N LEU A 241 3.52 -9.19 -12.76
CA LEU A 241 4.45 -8.09 -12.52
C LEU A 241 4.05 -7.39 -11.21
N GLU A 242 4.99 -7.27 -10.28
CA GLU A 242 4.75 -6.74 -8.93
C GLU A 242 3.58 -7.46 -8.24
N PRO A 243 3.70 -8.78 -8.00
CA PRO A 243 2.62 -9.60 -7.45
C PRO A 243 2.14 -9.04 -6.11
N THR A 244 0.87 -8.66 -6.02
CA THR A 244 0.24 -8.14 -4.80
C THR A 244 -0.77 -9.15 -4.29
N THR A 245 -0.52 -9.70 -3.11
CA THR A 245 -1.41 -10.69 -2.47
C THR A 245 -2.48 -9.97 -1.67
N THR A 246 -3.73 -10.23 -2.00
CA THR A 246 -4.90 -9.65 -1.32
C THR A 246 -5.14 -10.32 0.03
N PRO A 247 -5.86 -9.69 0.98
CA PRO A 247 -6.25 -10.30 2.26
C PRO A 247 -7.00 -11.62 2.13
N CYS A 248 -7.62 -11.92 0.97
CA CYS A 248 -8.28 -13.21 0.74
C CYS A 248 -7.34 -14.34 0.28
N GLY A 249 -6.04 -14.04 0.10
CA GLY A 249 -5.00 -14.99 -0.29
C GLY A 249 -4.73 -15.09 -1.79
N HIS A 250 -5.48 -14.39 -2.65
CA HIS A 250 -5.24 -14.39 -4.10
C HIS A 250 -4.25 -13.30 -4.51
N THR A 251 -3.40 -13.58 -5.50
CA THR A 251 -2.34 -12.67 -5.96
C THR A 251 -2.55 -12.26 -7.42
N PHE A 252 -2.25 -11.00 -7.74
CA PHE A 252 -2.38 -10.42 -9.09
C PHE A 252 -1.21 -9.46 -9.37
N CYS A 253 -1.02 -9.04 -10.63
CA CYS A 253 -0.18 -7.87 -10.90
C CYS A 253 -0.74 -6.66 -10.16
N ARG A 254 0.12 -5.81 -9.56
CA ARG A 254 -0.29 -4.57 -8.89
C ARG A 254 -1.25 -3.74 -9.75
N LYS A 255 -0.86 -3.45 -11.00
CA LYS A 255 -1.68 -2.65 -11.93
C LYS A 255 -2.99 -3.31 -12.33
N CYS A 256 -3.01 -4.64 -12.44
CA CYS A 256 -4.24 -5.35 -12.77
C CYS A 256 -5.24 -5.30 -11.61
N LEU A 257 -4.76 -5.45 -10.37
CA LEU A 257 -5.59 -5.30 -9.18
C LEU A 257 -6.07 -3.85 -9.03
N ALA A 258 -5.19 -2.86 -9.23
CA ALA A 258 -5.56 -1.43 -9.17
C ALA A 258 -6.70 -1.08 -10.15
N ARG A 259 -6.59 -1.50 -11.42
CA ARG A 259 -7.65 -1.32 -12.43
C ARG A 259 -8.99 -1.96 -12.03
N VAL A 260 -8.97 -3.08 -11.30
CA VAL A 260 -10.20 -3.70 -10.79
C VAL A 260 -10.78 -2.87 -9.63
N LEU A 261 -9.93 -2.45 -8.69
CA LEU A 261 -10.33 -1.65 -7.52
C LEU A 261 -10.85 -0.26 -7.91
N ASP A 262 -10.49 0.27 -9.08
CA ASP A 262 -11.09 1.50 -9.62
C ASP A 262 -12.60 1.37 -9.88
N HIS A 263 -13.09 0.15 -10.12
CA HIS A 263 -14.50 -0.11 -10.42
C HIS A 263 -15.22 -0.84 -9.29
N ALA A 264 -14.56 -1.76 -8.60
CA ALA A 264 -15.16 -2.56 -7.54
C ALA A 264 -14.13 -3.04 -6.51
N ASN A 265 -14.45 -2.82 -5.23
CA ASN A 265 -13.63 -3.26 -4.10
C ASN A 265 -13.82 -4.76 -3.78
N VAL A 266 -13.64 -5.63 -4.78
CA VAL A 266 -13.81 -7.09 -4.64
C VAL A 266 -12.68 -7.86 -5.32
N CYS A 267 -12.36 -9.04 -4.80
CA CYS A 267 -11.40 -9.94 -5.43
C CYS A 267 -11.93 -10.49 -6.78
N PRO A 268 -11.16 -10.40 -7.88
CA PRO A 268 -11.56 -10.96 -9.19
C PRO A 268 -11.90 -12.45 -9.17
N VAL A 269 -11.27 -13.22 -8.25
CA VAL A 269 -11.39 -14.68 -8.21
C VAL A 269 -12.50 -15.12 -7.26
N CYS A 270 -12.45 -14.72 -5.99
CA CYS A 270 -13.40 -15.20 -4.98
C CYS A 270 -14.51 -14.21 -4.64
N ARG A 271 -14.51 -13.00 -5.21
CA ARG A 271 -15.49 -11.93 -5.00
C ARG A 271 -15.64 -11.43 -3.56
N ARG A 272 -14.74 -11.82 -2.65
CA ARG A 272 -14.67 -11.27 -1.29
C ARG A 272 -14.37 -9.78 -1.36
N GLY A 273 -15.04 -8.98 -0.53
CA GLY A 273 -14.75 -7.55 -0.38
C GLY A 273 -13.29 -7.32 0.03
N LEU A 274 -12.64 -6.36 -0.61
CA LEU A 274 -11.25 -5.99 -0.35
C LEU A 274 -11.22 -4.59 0.25
N SER A 275 -10.63 -4.48 1.44
CA SER A 275 -10.39 -3.19 2.10
C SER A 275 -9.02 -2.63 1.72
N LEU A 276 -8.79 -2.48 0.41
CA LEU A 276 -7.52 -2.00 -0.16
C LEU A 276 -7.71 -0.66 -0.86
N PRO A 277 -6.74 0.26 -0.78
CA PRO A 277 -6.75 1.49 -1.56
C PRO A 277 -6.59 1.19 -3.06
N PRO A 278 -7.36 1.79 -3.98
CA PRO A 278 -7.29 1.50 -5.41
C PRO A 278 -5.91 1.68 -6.05
N SER A 279 -5.12 2.68 -5.63
CA SER A 279 -3.77 2.90 -6.15
C SER A 279 -2.78 1.79 -5.79
N LEU A 280 -3.03 1.09 -4.68
CA LEU A 280 -2.10 0.11 -4.07
C LEU A 280 -0.69 0.67 -3.81
N ALA A 281 -0.51 1.99 -3.77
CA ALA A 281 0.81 2.63 -3.67
C ALA A 281 1.56 2.24 -2.40
N SER A 282 0.84 2.03 -1.30
CA SER A 282 1.39 1.60 -0.01
C SER A 282 1.41 0.08 0.19
N GLN A 283 0.97 -0.71 -0.81
CA GLN A 283 0.86 -2.16 -0.69
C GLN A 283 2.14 -2.83 -1.20
N PRO A 284 2.89 -3.54 -0.35
CA PRO A 284 4.13 -4.19 -0.77
C PRO A 284 3.84 -5.34 -1.74
N SER A 285 4.83 -5.64 -2.57
CA SER A 285 4.79 -6.85 -3.39
C SER A 285 5.04 -8.07 -2.51
N ASN A 286 4.47 -9.21 -2.88
CA ASN A 286 4.81 -10.50 -2.31
C ASN A 286 6.27 -10.84 -2.65
N SER A 287 7.17 -10.73 -1.68
CA SER A 287 8.62 -10.88 -1.89
C SER A 287 8.97 -12.28 -2.38
N ARG A 288 8.30 -13.31 -1.87
CA ARG A 288 8.54 -14.69 -2.30
C ARG A 288 8.16 -14.93 -3.75
N LEU A 289 7.02 -14.41 -4.18
CA LEU A 289 6.61 -14.54 -5.58
C LEU A 289 7.49 -13.70 -6.51
N VAL A 290 7.92 -12.50 -6.09
CA VAL A 290 8.91 -11.71 -6.82
C VAL A 290 10.19 -12.52 -7.02
N ASP A 291 10.78 -13.07 -5.95
CA ASP A 291 12.03 -13.82 -6.04
C ASP A 291 11.88 -15.09 -6.91
N LEU A 292 10.75 -15.79 -6.81
CA LEU A 292 10.44 -16.95 -7.64
C LEU A 292 10.32 -16.61 -9.13
N LEU A 293 9.53 -15.59 -9.48
CA LEU A 293 9.35 -15.13 -10.86
C LEU A 293 10.69 -14.74 -11.48
N ASN A 294 11.48 -14.00 -10.71
CA ASN A 294 12.79 -13.49 -11.10
C ASN A 294 13.83 -14.59 -11.27
N SER A 295 13.83 -15.60 -10.40
CA SER A 295 14.79 -16.71 -10.45
C SER A 295 14.42 -17.76 -11.50
N LEU A 296 13.13 -18.00 -11.70
CA LEU A 296 12.63 -19.04 -12.60
C LEU A 296 12.41 -18.55 -14.04
N CYS A 297 12.07 -17.26 -14.22
CA CYS A 297 11.67 -16.69 -15.51
C CYS A 297 12.30 -15.29 -15.79
N PRO A 298 13.62 -15.07 -15.62
CA PRO A 298 14.24 -13.74 -15.66
C PRO A 298 14.03 -12.99 -16.99
N GLU A 299 14.23 -13.67 -18.13
CA GLU A 299 14.07 -13.05 -19.46
C GLU A 299 12.62 -12.62 -19.71
N MET A 300 11.65 -13.47 -19.35
CA MET A 300 10.23 -13.18 -19.51
C MET A 300 9.78 -12.02 -18.61
N MET A 301 10.28 -11.97 -17.38
CA MET A 301 10.03 -10.85 -16.45
C MET A 301 10.63 -9.54 -16.96
N THR A 302 11.84 -9.59 -17.51
CA THR A 302 12.50 -8.42 -18.12
C THR A 302 11.70 -7.90 -19.31
N ALA A 303 11.30 -8.79 -20.23
CA ALA A 303 10.47 -8.44 -21.38
C ALA A 303 9.10 -7.87 -20.94
N ARG A 304 8.49 -8.48 -19.90
CA ARG A 304 7.21 -8.03 -19.34
C ARG A 304 7.32 -6.62 -18.73
N ALA A 305 8.38 -6.35 -17.97
CA ALA A 305 8.63 -5.04 -17.39
C ALA A 305 8.84 -3.98 -18.48
N ALA A 306 9.67 -4.27 -19.49
CA ALA A 306 9.92 -3.36 -20.61
C ALA A 306 8.64 -3.02 -21.41
N ALA A 307 7.79 -4.02 -21.68
CA ALA A 307 6.53 -3.80 -22.37
C ALA A 307 5.58 -2.87 -21.60
N VAL A 308 5.48 -3.07 -20.28
CA VAL A 308 4.64 -2.24 -19.41
C VAL A 308 5.20 -0.81 -19.29
N MET A 309 6.51 -0.64 -19.17
CA MET A 309 7.13 0.69 -19.14
C MET A 309 6.89 1.47 -20.43
N LEU A 310 6.92 0.80 -21.58
CA LEU A 310 6.62 1.42 -22.86
C LEU A 310 5.16 1.90 -22.92
N GLU A 311 4.20 1.07 -22.51
CA GLU A 311 2.77 1.43 -22.43
C GLU A 311 2.57 2.68 -21.54
N GLU A 312 3.21 2.73 -20.37
CA GLU A 312 3.10 3.87 -19.46
C GLU A 312 3.73 5.15 -19.98
N SER A 313 4.85 5.07 -20.71
CA SER A 313 5.48 6.25 -21.29
C SER A 313 4.55 6.96 -22.29
N LEU A 314 3.69 6.19 -22.98
CA LEU A 314 2.71 6.71 -23.92
C LEU A 314 1.50 7.30 -23.21
N GLU A 315 1.01 6.69 -22.13
CA GLU A 315 -0.13 7.19 -21.35
C GLU A 315 0.22 8.37 -20.42
N GLY A 316 1.42 8.35 -19.82
CA GLY A 316 1.84 9.30 -18.78
C GLY A 316 2.09 10.73 -19.27
N THR A 317 2.20 10.93 -20.58
CA THR A 317 2.33 12.27 -21.20
C THR A 317 0.99 12.92 -21.54
N ALA A 318 -0.13 12.20 -21.40
CA ALA A 318 -1.42 12.65 -21.89
C ALA A 318 -2.23 13.41 -20.82
N LEU A 319 -2.61 14.65 -21.13
CA LEU A 319 -3.50 15.48 -20.31
C LEU A 319 -4.96 15.05 -20.52
N ASN A 320 -5.37 13.97 -19.85
CA ASN A 320 -6.62 13.27 -20.16
C ASN A 320 -7.84 13.72 -19.33
N THR A 321 -7.64 14.50 -18.26
CA THR A 321 -8.76 14.89 -17.39
C THR A 321 -9.29 16.27 -17.77
N PRO A 322 -10.49 16.40 -18.35
CA PRO A 322 -11.10 17.70 -18.60
C PRO A 322 -11.54 18.33 -17.28
N LEU A 323 -11.25 19.62 -17.09
CA LEU A 323 -11.55 20.35 -15.86
C LEU A 323 -12.68 21.36 -16.06
N PHE A 324 -13.68 21.26 -15.19
CA PHE A 324 -14.73 22.25 -15.00
C PHE A 324 -14.37 23.14 -13.80
N VAL A 325 -14.06 24.41 -14.06
CA VAL A 325 -13.73 25.37 -12.99
C VAL A 325 -15.00 26.11 -12.56
N CYS A 326 -15.49 25.83 -11.36
CA CYS A 326 -16.72 26.47 -10.85
C CYS A 326 -16.79 26.49 -9.31
N THR A 327 -17.43 25.49 -8.71
CA THR A 327 -17.74 25.40 -7.28
C THR A 327 -17.06 24.17 -6.67
N LEU A 328 -17.00 24.12 -5.35
CA LEU A 328 -16.55 22.94 -4.64
C LEU A 328 -17.52 21.78 -4.88
N SER A 329 -16.98 20.61 -5.18
CA SER A 329 -17.72 19.34 -5.17
C SER A 329 -16.97 18.34 -4.31
N LEU A 330 -17.72 17.48 -3.61
CA LEU A 330 -17.15 16.54 -2.65
C LEU A 330 -17.43 15.09 -3.07
N PRO A 331 -16.62 14.12 -2.62
CA PRO A 331 -16.87 12.71 -2.87
C PRO A 331 -18.25 12.25 -2.38
N ALA A 332 -18.83 11.29 -3.09
CA ALA A 332 -20.11 10.65 -2.81
C ALA A 332 -21.33 11.61 -2.72
N THR A 333 -21.18 12.88 -3.08
CA THR A 333 -22.28 13.84 -3.08
C THR A 333 -22.73 14.17 -4.51
N PRO A 334 -24.04 14.40 -4.72
CA PRO A 334 -24.55 14.82 -6.01
C PRO A 334 -24.19 16.28 -6.29
N THR A 335 -23.85 16.56 -7.56
CA THR A 335 -23.59 17.90 -8.08
C THR A 335 -24.49 18.13 -9.30
N PHE A 336 -25.27 19.21 -9.25
CA PHE A 336 -26.18 19.64 -10.31
C PHE A 336 -25.64 20.88 -11.01
N LEU A 337 -25.48 20.83 -12.33
CA LEU A 337 -24.89 21.92 -13.11
C LEU A 337 -25.83 22.33 -14.23
N HIS A 338 -25.94 23.63 -14.45
CA HIS A 338 -26.53 24.20 -15.66
C HIS A 338 -25.40 24.71 -16.55
N VAL A 339 -25.09 23.96 -17.62
CA VAL A 339 -23.98 24.23 -18.53
C VAL A 339 -24.50 25.00 -19.75
N PHE A 340 -24.05 26.24 -19.89
CA PHE A 340 -24.44 27.11 -21.00
C PHE A 340 -23.25 27.64 -21.81
N GLU A 341 -22.04 27.69 -21.22
CA GLU A 341 -20.84 28.16 -21.91
C GLU A 341 -20.43 27.21 -23.06
N PRO A 342 -20.16 27.72 -24.28
CA PRO A 342 -19.82 26.90 -25.44
C PRO A 342 -18.66 25.91 -25.22
N ARG A 343 -17.59 26.33 -24.55
CA ARG A 343 -16.44 25.47 -24.22
C ARG A 343 -16.82 24.25 -23.39
N TYR A 344 -17.66 24.45 -22.37
CA TYR A 344 -18.08 23.37 -21.48
C TYR A 344 -19.19 22.51 -22.10
N ARG A 345 -20.00 23.05 -23.01
CA ARG A 345 -20.94 22.24 -23.81
C ARG A 345 -20.20 21.21 -24.66
N LEU A 346 -19.09 21.61 -25.28
CA LEU A 346 -18.20 20.68 -26.01
C LEU A 346 -17.56 19.67 -25.06
N MET A 347 -17.04 20.13 -23.92
CA MET A 347 -16.44 19.28 -22.89
C MET A 347 -17.41 18.18 -22.41
N MET A 348 -18.66 18.54 -22.10
CA MET A 348 -19.67 17.58 -21.62
C MET A 348 -20.04 16.54 -22.68
N ARG A 349 -20.12 16.95 -23.96
CA ARG A 349 -20.34 16.00 -25.05
C ARG A 349 -19.20 14.99 -25.14
N ARG A 350 -17.94 15.44 -25.09
CA ARG A 350 -16.75 14.57 -25.11
C ARG A 350 -16.71 13.63 -23.90
N ALA A 351 -17.06 14.12 -22.71
CA ALA A 351 -17.13 13.30 -21.51
C ALA A 351 -18.19 12.19 -21.67
N LEU A 352 -19.38 12.51 -22.19
CA LEU A 352 -20.44 11.52 -22.45
C LEU A 352 -20.04 10.46 -23.48
N ASP A 353 -19.33 10.86 -24.54
CA ASP A 353 -18.84 9.93 -25.57
C ASP A 353 -17.67 9.06 -25.06
N GLY A 354 -17.00 9.50 -23.99
CA GLY A 354 -15.91 8.79 -23.32
C GLY A 354 -16.37 8.00 -22.09
N ASN A 355 -15.67 8.19 -20.97
CA ASN A 355 -15.92 7.48 -19.71
C ASN A 355 -16.95 8.15 -18.80
N ARG A 356 -17.66 9.18 -19.27
CA ARG A 356 -18.64 9.98 -18.51
C ARG A 356 -18.06 10.72 -17.30
N GLN A 357 -16.75 10.93 -17.26
CA GLN A 357 -16.08 11.58 -16.13
C GLN A 357 -15.45 12.92 -16.52
N PHE A 358 -15.39 13.82 -15.55
CA PHE A 358 -14.65 15.08 -15.64
C PHE A 358 -14.20 15.53 -14.24
N GLY A 359 -13.14 16.33 -14.18
CA GLY A 359 -12.68 16.92 -12.92
C GLY A 359 -13.43 18.22 -12.60
N MET A 360 -14.02 18.33 -11.42
CA MET A 360 -14.54 19.60 -10.90
C MET A 360 -13.51 20.22 -9.96
N VAL A 361 -13.19 21.49 -10.19
CA VAL A 361 -12.29 22.27 -9.32
C VAL A 361 -12.93 23.60 -8.95
N MET A 362 -12.72 24.03 -7.72
CA MET A 362 -13.19 25.32 -7.23
C MET A 362 -12.40 26.46 -7.88
N TYR A 363 -13.05 27.57 -8.20
CA TYR A 363 -12.38 28.77 -8.69
C TYR A 363 -11.50 29.41 -7.61
N ASN A 364 -10.26 29.76 -7.97
CA ASN A 364 -9.30 30.39 -7.06
C ASN A 364 -9.60 31.90 -6.92
N ARG A 365 -10.48 32.24 -5.97
CA ARG A 365 -10.90 33.63 -5.72
C ARG A 365 -9.79 34.51 -5.16
N SER A 366 -8.87 33.93 -4.38
CA SER A 366 -7.78 34.69 -3.74
C SER A 366 -6.66 35.03 -4.72
N GLY A 367 -6.56 34.31 -5.85
CA GLY A 367 -5.43 34.41 -6.77
C GLY A 367 -4.12 33.92 -6.15
N ALA A 368 -4.18 33.21 -5.01
CA ALA A 368 -3.00 32.69 -4.34
C ALA A 368 -2.35 31.58 -5.18
N PRO A 369 -1.01 31.51 -5.21
CA PRO A 369 -0.30 30.46 -5.93
C PRO A 369 -0.68 29.06 -5.41
N GLN A 370 -0.78 28.09 -6.33
CA GLN A 370 -1.24 26.73 -6.06
C GLN A 370 -0.09 25.73 -6.20
N GLY A 371 0.71 25.58 -5.13
CA GLY A 371 1.88 24.70 -5.14
C GLY A 371 2.80 24.97 -6.34
N ASP A 372 3.18 23.91 -7.05
CA ASP A 372 4.05 23.98 -8.23
C ASP A 372 3.34 24.53 -9.49
N LEU A 373 2.01 24.68 -9.46
CA LEU A 373 1.23 25.22 -10.58
C LEU A 373 1.34 26.74 -10.70
N GLY A 374 1.82 27.42 -9.65
CA GLY A 374 1.91 28.87 -9.59
C GLY A 374 0.54 29.55 -9.59
N ASN A 375 0.44 30.70 -10.26
CA ASN A 375 -0.77 31.52 -10.27
C ASN A 375 -1.77 31.01 -11.31
N VAL A 376 -2.77 30.24 -10.85
CA VAL A 376 -3.82 29.64 -11.69
C VAL A 376 -5.22 30.04 -11.21
N GLN A 377 -6.21 29.96 -12.11
CA GLN A 377 -7.60 30.36 -11.85
C GLN A 377 -8.43 29.32 -11.08
N PHE A 378 -7.85 28.17 -10.76
CA PHE A 378 -8.51 27.08 -10.08
C PHE A 378 -7.68 26.63 -8.88
N MET A 379 -8.33 25.99 -7.91
CA MET A 379 -7.68 25.39 -6.76
C MET A 379 -6.98 24.07 -7.16
N GLU A 380 -5.86 23.74 -6.49
CA GLU A 380 -5.02 22.58 -6.82
C GLU A 380 -5.73 21.21 -6.69
N TYR A 381 -6.63 21.08 -5.73
CA TYR A 381 -7.37 19.86 -5.45
C TYR A 381 -8.80 19.94 -5.99
N GLY A 382 -9.30 18.81 -6.47
CA GLY A 382 -10.64 18.69 -7.04
C GLY A 382 -11.27 17.32 -6.78
N THR A 383 -12.46 17.15 -7.34
CA THR A 383 -13.21 15.90 -7.27
C THR A 383 -13.55 15.44 -8.68
N ILE A 384 -13.24 14.19 -9.03
CA ILE A 384 -13.72 13.54 -10.25
C ILE A 384 -15.23 13.32 -10.08
N LEU A 385 -16.00 13.84 -11.04
CA LEU A 385 -17.43 13.68 -11.12
C LEU A 385 -17.78 12.70 -12.25
N GLU A 386 -18.66 11.75 -11.97
CA GLU A 386 -19.28 10.89 -12.97
C GLU A 386 -20.66 11.44 -13.33
N ILE A 387 -20.96 11.58 -14.62
CA ILE A 387 -22.25 12.03 -15.14
C ILE A 387 -23.26 10.90 -15.00
N THR A 388 -24.22 11.05 -14.09
CA THR A 388 -25.31 10.10 -13.87
C THR A 388 -26.45 10.35 -14.85
N ASN A 389 -26.77 11.62 -15.12
CA ASN A 389 -27.83 12.02 -16.04
C ASN A 389 -27.51 13.36 -16.70
N MET A 390 -27.93 13.55 -17.95
CA MET A 390 -27.75 14.79 -18.68
C MET A 390 -28.94 15.07 -19.59
N GLN A 391 -29.56 16.23 -19.41
CA GLN A 391 -30.66 16.72 -20.24
C GLN A 391 -30.16 17.88 -21.11
N ILE A 392 -30.10 17.66 -22.42
CA ILE A 392 -29.74 18.70 -23.41
C ILE A 392 -31.01 19.44 -23.84
N LEU A 393 -30.97 20.77 -23.77
CA LEU A 393 -32.02 21.68 -24.19
C LEU A 393 -31.92 21.97 -25.70
N SER A 394 -32.99 22.49 -26.30
CA SER A 394 -33.06 22.76 -27.75
C SER A 394 -32.06 23.80 -28.26
N ASP A 395 -31.57 24.69 -27.39
CA ASP A 395 -30.51 25.67 -27.68
C ASP A 395 -29.09 25.11 -27.43
N GLY A 396 -29.01 23.85 -27.00
CA GLY A 396 -27.81 23.10 -26.70
C GLY A 396 -27.16 23.43 -25.36
N ARG A 397 -27.83 24.17 -24.48
CA ARG A 397 -27.51 24.17 -23.03
C ARG A 397 -27.86 22.81 -22.43
N SER A 398 -27.37 22.52 -21.24
CA SER A 398 -27.68 21.25 -20.59
C SER A 398 -27.78 21.34 -19.07
N TYR A 399 -28.71 20.59 -18.50
CA TYR A 399 -28.69 20.24 -17.09
C TYR A 399 -27.91 18.94 -16.93
N VAL A 400 -26.88 18.96 -16.09
CA VAL A 400 -26.03 17.81 -15.80
C VAL A 400 -26.22 17.44 -14.34
N GLU A 401 -26.56 16.19 -14.09
CA GLU A 401 -26.52 15.56 -12.79
C GLU A 401 -25.28 14.66 -12.75
N SER A 402 -24.52 14.78 -11.67
CA SER A 402 -23.27 14.06 -11.50
C SER A 402 -23.05 13.69 -10.05
N ARG A 403 -22.17 12.74 -9.79
CA ARG A 403 -21.81 12.29 -8.45
C ARG A 403 -20.29 12.29 -8.29
N GLY A 404 -19.79 12.78 -7.16
CA GLY A 404 -18.36 12.70 -6.85
C GLY A 404 -17.91 11.26 -6.61
N ILE A 405 -16.88 10.80 -7.33
CA ILE A 405 -16.37 9.42 -7.24
C ILE A 405 -14.95 9.32 -6.68
N GLY A 406 -14.19 10.41 -6.66
CA GLY A 406 -12.83 10.40 -6.14
C GLY A 406 -12.22 11.79 -6.08
N ARG A 407 -11.19 11.96 -5.25
CA ARG A 407 -10.44 13.21 -5.13
C ARG A 407 -9.19 13.15 -5.97
N PHE A 408 -8.74 14.30 -6.43
CA PHE A 408 -7.48 14.39 -7.16
C PHE A 408 -6.74 15.68 -6.86
N ARG A 409 -5.45 15.68 -7.19
CA ARG A 409 -4.54 16.81 -7.20
C ARG A 409 -4.05 17.03 -8.61
N ILE A 410 -4.03 18.28 -9.09
CA ILE A 410 -3.49 18.61 -10.41
C ILE A 410 -1.96 18.62 -10.36
N ARG A 411 -1.32 17.93 -11.29
CA ARG A 411 0.15 17.94 -11.44
C ARG A 411 0.60 18.81 -12.59
N GLU A 412 -0.07 18.68 -13.72
CA GLU A 412 0.17 19.49 -14.92
C GLU A 412 -1.16 19.84 -15.57
N TYR A 413 -1.20 20.96 -16.29
CA TYR A 413 -2.38 21.37 -17.02
C TYR A 413 -2.01 22.05 -18.34
N SER A 414 -2.96 22.06 -19.25
CA SER A 414 -2.93 22.85 -20.48
C SER A 414 -4.36 23.27 -20.84
N MET A 415 -4.49 23.96 -21.96
CA MET A 415 -5.75 24.40 -22.53
C MET A 415 -6.07 23.60 -23.78
N LEU A 416 -7.29 23.07 -23.86
CA LEU A 416 -7.83 22.40 -25.03
C LEU A 416 -9.20 23.00 -25.34
N ASP A 417 -9.35 23.59 -26.53
CA ASP A 417 -10.62 24.15 -27.02
C ASP A 417 -11.34 25.09 -26.02
N GLY A 418 -10.55 25.86 -25.26
CA GLY A 418 -11.05 26.87 -24.32
C GLY A 418 -11.37 26.38 -22.91
N TYR A 419 -11.21 25.09 -22.61
CA TYR A 419 -11.28 24.55 -21.24
C TYR A 419 -9.94 23.91 -20.84
N TYR A 420 -9.73 23.73 -19.54
CA TYR A 420 -8.50 23.15 -19.01
C TYR A 420 -8.52 21.62 -19.13
N VAL A 421 -7.39 21.05 -19.49
CA VAL A 421 -7.13 19.60 -19.40
C VAL A 421 -5.91 19.37 -18.54
N SER A 422 -5.92 18.32 -17.72
CA SER A 422 -4.85 18.08 -16.76
C SER A 422 -4.42 16.63 -16.67
N ARG A 423 -3.17 16.48 -16.24
CA ARG A 423 -2.65 15.27 -15.61
C ARG A 423 -2.92 15.40 -14.12
N VAL A 424 -3.71 14.47 -13.61
CA VAL A 424 -4.14 14.46 -12.21
C VAL A 424 -3.56 13.26 -11.49
N GLU A 425 -3.33 13.43 -10.20
CA GLU A 425 -2.98 12.36 -9.29
C GLU A 425 -4.15 12.11 -8.35
N ARG A 426 -4.53 10.84 -8.18
CA ARG A 426 -5.61 10.45 -7.27
C ARG A 426 -5.19 10.70 -5.82
N VAL A 427 -6.08 11.31 -5.04
CA VAL A 427 -5.86 11.55 -3.61
C VAL A 427 -6.69 10.55 -2.81
N GLU A 428 -6.00 9.53 -2.30
CA GLU A 428 -6.59 8.44 -1.54
C GLU A 428 -6.48 8.67 -0.04
N ASP A 429 -7.29 7.93 0.70
CA ASP A 429 -7.13 7.88 2.15
C ASP A 429 -5.86 7.09 2.50
N VAL A 430 -5.27 7.41 3.66
CA VAL A 430 -4.17 6.60 4.18
C VAL A 430 -4.66 5.17 4.40
N SER A 431 -3.72 4.21 4.36
CA SER A 431 -4.09 2.81 4.54
C SER A 431 -4.81 2.60 5.87
N LEU A 432 -5.68 1.59 5.96
CA LEU A 432 -6.38 1.33 7.21
C LEU A 432 -5.41 0.97 8.35
N ALA A 433 -4.27 0.33 8.06
CA ALA A 433 -3.24 0.08 9.07
C ALA A 433 -2.64 1.39 9.61
N GLU A 434 -2.53 2.42 8.77
CA GLU A 434 -2.08 3.74 9.18
C GLU A 434 -3.15 4.50 9.98
N GLU A 435 -4.43 4.40 9.61
CA GLU A 435 -5.53 4.95 10.44
C GLU A 435 -5.53 4.35 11.85
N GLU A 436 -5.38 3.03 11.95
CA GLU A 436 -5.30 2.31 13.22
C GLU A 436 -4.11 2.79 14.06
N ARG A 437 -2.94 2.95 13.43
CA ARG A 437 -1.72 3.44 14.08
C ARG A 437 -1.91 4.87 14.60
N LEU A 438 -2.46 5.76 13.77
CA LEU A 438 -2.72 7.15 14.12
C LEU A 438 -3.74 7.27 15.26
N GLU A 439 -4.82 6.51 15.23
CA GLU A 439 -5.82 6.50 16.30
C GLU A 439 -5.20 6.01 17.62
N ALA A 440 -4.49 4.89 17.60
CA ALA A 440 -3.88 4.31 18.79
C ALA A 440 -2.82 5.26 19.39
N GLU A 441 -1.98 5.86 18.56
CA GLU A 441 -0.96 6.83 19.00
C GLU A 441 -1.61 8.08 19.62
N GLU A 442 -2.53 8.74 18.90
CA GLU A 442 -3.15 9.98 19.37
C GLU A 442 -3.94 9.78 20.66
N THR A 443 -4.77 8.74 20.73
CA THR A 443 -5.64 8.50 21.90
C THR A 443 -4.81 8.10 23.13
N THR A 444 -3.76 7.29 22.94
CA THR A 444 -2.85 6.89 24.04
C THR A 444 -2.12 8.11 24.59
N THR A 445 -1.54 8.94 23.72
CA THR A 445 -0.84 10.16 24.13
C THR A 445 -1.78 11.16 24.82
N ALA A 446 -2.99 11.35 24.29
CA ALA A 446 -3.96 12.28 24.88
C ALA A 446 -4.47 11.80 26.26
N LEU A 447 -4.64 10.49 26.45
CA LEU A 447 -5.01 9.91 27.74
C LEU A 447 -3.87 10.06 28.76
N ALA A 448 -2.63 9.78 28.36
CA ALA A 448 -1.44 9.96 29.21
C ALA A 448 -1.30 11.41 29.68
N ALA A 449 -1.42 12.39 28.78
CA ALA A 449 -1.36 13.81 29.12
C ALA A 449 -2.46 14.23 30.11
N THR A 450 -3.66 13.63 30.00
CA THR A 450 -4.77 13.89 30.92
C THR A 450 -4.49 13.35 32.32
N LEU A 451 -3.95 12.13 32.40
CA LEU A 451 -3.55 11.53 33.68
C LEU A 451 -2.43 12.33 34.36
N GLU A 452 -1.43 12.77 33.60
CA GLU A 452 -0.35 13.65 34.11
C GLU A 452 -0.91 14.97 34.66
N ALA A 453 -1.82 15.62 33.92
CA ALA A 453 -2.46 16.85 34.37
C ALA A 453 -3.27 16.65 35.66
N GLN A 454 -4.00 15.53 35.78
CA GLN A 454 -4.75 15.19 36.99
C GLN A 454 -3.84 14.92 38.20
N MET A 455 -2.68 14.26 37.99
CA MET A 455 -1.68 14.04 39.03
C MET A 455 -1.04 15.35 39.53
N HIS A 456 -0.86 16.34 38.66
CA HIS A 456 -0.34 17.66 39.04
C HIS A 456 -1.36 18.52 39.80
N ILE A 457 -2.67 18.39 39.52
CA ILE A 457 -3.73 19.10 40.25
C ILE A 457 -3.88 18.57 41.69
N GLY A 458 -3.63 17.27 41.91
CA GLY A 458 -3.69 16.62 43.23
C GLY A 458 -2.70 17.13 44.29
N GLN A 459 -1.78 18.05 43.95
CA GLN A 459 -0.83 18.66 44.88
C GLN A 459 -1.23 20.07 45.36
N GLN A 460 -2.33 20.65 44.87
CA GLN A 460 -2.83 21.95 45.33
C GLN A 460 -4.21 21.82 46.02
N PRO A 461 -4.39 22.34 47.25
CA PRO A 461 -5.66 22.30 47.95
C PRO A 461 -6.60 23.35 47.33
N THR A 462 -7.41 22.95 46.35
CA THR A 462 -8.52 23.75 45.82
C THR A 462 -9.84 22.98 45.94
N PRO A 463 -10.96 23.66 46.22
CA PRO A 463 -12.25 23.01 46.47
C PRO A 463 -12.78 22.33 45.20
N PRO A 464 -13.66 21.31 45.33
CA PRO A 464 -14.17 20.57 44.19
C PRO A 464 -15.20 21.43 43.44
N SER A 465 -14.76 22.20 42.45
CA SER A 465 -15.66 22.57 41.37
C SER A 465 -15.72 21.38 40.41
N SER A 466 -16.91 20.80 40.25
CA SER A 466 -17.25 19.79 39.26
C SER A 466 -17.24 20.39 37.84
N GLN A 467 -16.12 20.99 37.44
CA GLN A 467 -15.87 21.39 36.07
C GLN A 467 -15.09 20.25 35.42
N GLU A 468 -15.81 19.38 34.73
CA GLU A 468 -15.24 18.39 33.83
C GLU A 468 -14.22 19.11 32.92
N THR A 469 -12.95 18.71 32.98
CA THR A 469 -11.95 19.19 32.02
C THR A 469 -12.44 18.82 30.63
N PRO A 470 -12.58 19.78 29.69
CA PRO A 470 -13.16 19.50 28.39
C PRO A 470 -12.33 18.45 27.66
N THR A 471 -12.95 17.31 27.36
CA THR A 471 -12.37 16.23 26.56
C THR A 471 -11.93 16.81 25.22
N THR A 472 -10.63 16.75 24.91
CA THR A 472 -10.12 17.23 23.63
C THR A 472 -10.46 16.21 22.54
N LEU A 473 -10.58 16.65 21.28
CA LEU A 473 -10.98 15.76 20.18
C LEU A 473 -9.99 14.61 19.97
N GLU A 474 -8.73 14.82 20.35
CA GLU A 474 -7.64 13.83 20.29
C GLU A 474 -7.88 12.64 21.22
N GLN A 475 -8.64 12.82 22.31
CA GLN A 475 -9.00 11.74 23.24
C GLN A 475 -10.13 10.85 22.70
N LEU A 476 -10.92 11.35 21.74
CA LEU A 476 -12.06 10.61 21.21
C LEU A 476 -11.61 9.59 20.18
N SER A 477 -12.13 8.37 20.27
CA SER A 477 -11.96 7.36 19.21
C SER A 477 -12.59 7.81 17.89
N THR A 478 -12.15 7.25 16.78
CA THR A 478 -12.68 7.57 15.45
C THR A 478 -14.18 7.31 15.38
N ARG A 479 -14.64 6.21 16.00
CA ARG A 479 -16.05 5.89 16.18
C ARG A 479 -16.79 6.95 17.00
N HIS A 480 -16.23 7.41 18.12
CA HIS A 480 -16.87 8.45 18.95
C HIS A 480 -16.98 9.78 18.19
N LEU A 481 -15.98 10.16 17.40
CA LEU A 481 -16.04 11.35 16.55
C LEU A 481 -17.18 11.28 15.53
N LEU A 482 -17.42 10.11 14.92
CA LEU A 482 -18.56 9.90 14.02
C LEU A 482 -19.88 9.98 14.78
N VAL A 483 -20.02 9.26 15.89
CA VAL A 483 -21.25 9.23 16.69
C VAL A 483 -21.63 10.64 17.16
N SER A 484 -20.67 11.42 17.66
CA SER A 484 -20.84 12.83 18.02
C SER A 484 -21.42 13.66 16.87
N GLY A 485 -20.92 13.46 15.65
CA GLY A 485 -21.42 14.10 14.44
C GLY A 485 -22.85 13.71 14.09
N ILE A 486 -23.18 12.43 14.17
CA ILE A 486 -24.54 11.90 13.89
C ILE A 486 -25.53 12.45 14.93
N GLU A 487 -25.20 12.38 16.22
CA GLU A 487 -26.04 12.90 17.29
C GLU A 487 -26.29 14.41 17.15
N PHE A 488 -25.26 15.18 16.75
CA PHE A 488 -25.44 16.60 16.45
C PHE A 488 -26.48 16.84 15.36
N ILE A 489 -26.44 16.06 14.27
CA ILE A 489 -27.42 16.14 13.18
C ILE A 489 -28.83 15.81 13.66
N GLU A 490 -28.99 14.77 14.48
CA GLU A 490 -30.28 14.41 15.08
C GLU A 490 -30.84 15.54 15.95
N ARG A 491 -29.99 16.14 16.81
CA ARG A 491 -30.36 17.32 17.61
C ARG A 491 -30.77 18.50 16.74
N MET A 492 -30.03 18.78 15.67
CA MET A 492 -30.34 19.89 14.76
C MET A 492 -31.66 19.68 14.01
N ARG A 493 -31.94 18.43 13.62
CA ARG A 493 -33.21 18.05 12.99
C ARG A 493 -34.38 18.19 13.96
N ALA A 494 -34.24 17.70 15.19
CA ALA A 494 -35.27 17.82 16.23
C ALA A 494 -35.62 19.29 16.53
N ASN A 495 -34.62 20.18 16.44
CA ASN A 495 -34.80 21.62 16.60
C ASN A 495 -35.18 22.37 15.31
N SER A 496 -35.55 21.66 14.23
CA SER A 496 -35.98 22.24 12.95
C SER A 496 -34.97 23.24 12.36
N ALA A 497 -33.68 22.89 12.37
CA ALA A 497 -32.64 23.72 11.75
C ALA A 497 -32.97 24.01 10.26
N PRO A 498 -33.03 25.28 9.82
CA PRO A 498 -33.48 25.64 8.46
C PRO A 498 -32.65 25.02 7.33
N TRP A 499 -31.36 24.81 7.57
CA TRP A 499 -30.41 24.20 6.64
C TRP A 499 -30.49 22.66 6.60
N LEU A 500 -31.32 22.04 7.44
CA LEU A 500 -31.53 20.60 7.47
C LEU A 500 -33.02 20.27 7.26
N ASN A 501 -33.58 20.81 6.18
CA ASN A 501 -34.97 20.55 5.80
C ASN A 501 -35.10 19.31 4.90
N GLU A 502 -36.33 18.86 4.70
CA GLU A 502 -36.63 17.63 3.94
C GLU A 502 -36.11 17.63 2.51
N ARG A 503 -36.07 18.79 1.82
CA ARG A 503 -35.55 18.87 0.44
C ARG A 503 -34.06 18.54 0.36
N ILE A 504 -33.30 18.92 1.37
CA ILE A 504 -31.87 18.62 1.46
C ILE A 504 -31.66 17.12 1.68
N LEU A 505 -32.47 16.49 2.54
CA LEU A 505 -32.42 15.05 2.75
C LEU A 505 -32.87 14.25 1.51
N ILE A 506 -33.82 14.76 0.74
CA ILE A 506 -34.20 14.16 -0.56
C ILE A 506 -33.03 14.22 -1.55
N ALA A 507 -32.30 15.34 -1.59
CA ALA A 507 -31.18 15.51 -2.52
C ALA A 507 -29.93 14.72 -2.11
N TYR A 508 -29.55 14.75 -0.84
CA TYR A 508 -28.27 14.21 -0.35
C TYR A 508 -28.39 12.88 0.40
N GLY A 509 -29.61 12.43 0.72
CA GLY A 509 -29.85 11.31 1.62
C GLY A 509 -29.67 11.67 3.10
N GLY A 510 -29.88 10.69 3.97
CA GLY A 510 -29.58 10.80 5.40
C GLY A 510 -28.08 10.77 5.71
N PRO A 511 -27.67 11.09 6.95
CA PRO A 511 -26.27 11.05 7.35
C PRO A 511 -25.71 9.63 7.16
N PRO A 512 -24.60 9.45 6.43
CA PRO A 512 -24.00 8.13 6.26
C PRO A 512 -23.36 7.67 7.57
N VAL A 513 -23.38 6.35 7.79
CA VAL A 513 -22.75 5.69 8.95
C VAL A 513 -21.28 5.32 8.69
N ASP A 514 -20.80 5.57 7.48
CA ASP A 514 -19.39 5.36 7.10
C ASP A 514 -18.56 6.59 7.53
N PRO A 515 -17.56 6.40 8.44
CA PRO A 515 -16.64 7.45 8.87
C PRO A 515 -15.97 8.21 7.72
N ALA A 516 -15.65 7.54 6.61
CA ALA A 516 -14.96 8.15 5.48
C ALA A 516 -15.87 9.10 4.67
N LEU A 517 -17.18 8.81 4.64
CA LEU A 517 -18.18 9.56 3.86
C LEU A 517 -18.89 10.66 4.65
N PHE A 518 -19.07 10.47 5.95
CA PHE A 518 -19.79 11.43 6.81
C PHE A 518 -19.26 12.86 6.73
N PRO A 519 -17.94 13.13 6.78
CA PRO A 519 -17.42 14.50 6.68
C PRO A 519 -17.84 15.22 5.39
N TYR A 520 -17.86 14.51 4.26
CA TYR A 520 -18.24 15.08 2.96
C TYR A 520 -19.73 15.37 2.87
N TRP A 521 -20.55 14.44 3.35
CA TRP A 521 -21.99 14.66 3.45
C TRP A 521 -22.30 15.84 4.37
N PHE A 522 -21.67 15.89 5.55
CA PHE A 522 -21.88 16.95 6.54
C PHE A 522 -21.50 18.32 5.98
N ALA A 523 -20.34 18.43 5.31
CA ALA A 523 -19.91 19.64 4.64
C ALA A 523 -20.85 20.07 3.50
N SER A 524 -21.54 19.12 2.84
CA SER A 524 -22.47 19.43 1.75
C SER A 524 -23.78 20.05 2.25
N VAL A 525 -24.26 19.64 3.43
CA VAL A 525 -25.51 20.15 4.01
C VAL A 525 -25.31 21.36 4.93
N LEU A 526 -24.11 21.54 5.49
CA LEU A 526 -23.81 22.62 6.43
C LEU A 526 -23.50 23.95 5.70
N PRO A 527 -24.15 25.08 6.08
CA PRO A 527 -23.86 26.39 5.51
C PRO A 527 -22.63 27.01 6.17
N ILE A 528 -21.44 26.58 5.73
CA ILE A 528 -20.15 27.19 6.08
C ILE A 528 -19.41 27.59 4.79
N ALA A 529 -18.38 28.43 4.93
CA ALA A 529 -17.61 28.93 3.81
C ALA A 529 -16.90 27.80 3.03
N GLU A 530 -16.81 27.94 1.69
CA GLU A 530 -16.27 26.90 0.80
C GLU A 530 -14.78 26.61 1.05
N ASP A 531 -14.01 27.60 1.50
CA ASP A 531 -12.59 27.48 1.86
C ASP A 531 -12.37 26.56 3.07
N GLU A 532 -13.24 26.60 4.07
CA GLU A 532 -13.20 25.63 5.18
C GLU A 532 -13.49 24.21 4.70
N LYS A 533 -14.48 24.05 3.81
CA LYS A 533 -14.85 22.74 3.24
C LYS A 533 -13.76 22.17 2.35
N TYR A 534 -13.03 23.04 1.62
CA TYR A 534 -11.95 22.65 0.72
C TYR A 534 -10.84 21.86 1.43
N LEU A 535 -10.62 22.10 2.73
CA LEU A 535 -9.65 21.36 3.54
C LEU A 535 -9.88 19.84 3.48
N LEU A 536 -11.13 19.39 3.39
CA LEU A 536 -11.48 17.97 3.33
C LEU A 536 -10.97 17.26 2.07
N LEU A 537 -10.67 17.99 0.99
CA LEU A 537 -10.18 17.40 -0.26
C LEU A 537 -8.72 16.94 -0.15
N HIS A 538 -7.88 17.66 0.60
CA HIS A 538 -6.47 17.30 0.76
C HIS A 538 -6.18 16.55 2.07
N THR A 539 -7.14 16.44 3.00
CA THR A 539 -6.99 15.62 4.22
C THR A 539 -7.16 14.14 3.91
N THR A 540 -6.07 13.37 4.01
CA THR A 540 -6.03 11.93 3.68
C THR A 540 -6.44 11.02 4.84
N SER A 541 -6.43 11.50 6.09
CA SER A 541 -6.96 10.70 7.21
C SER A 541 -8.46 10.91 7.40
N VAL A 542 -9.20 9.81 7.49
CA VAL A 542 -10.61 9.75 7.87
C VAL A 542 -10.82 10.35 9.25
N ARG A 543 -9.97 9.96 10.21
CA ARG A 543 -9.99 10.49 11.58
C ARG A 543 -9.77 12.00 11.60
N GLU A 544 -8.80 12.52 10.86
CA GLU A 544 -8.58 13.98 10.80
C GLU A 544 -9.76 14.71 10.15
N ARG A 545 -10.37 14.16 9.10
CA ARG A 545 -11.61 14.74 8.53
C ARG A 545 -12.74 14.78 9.55
N LEU A 546 -12.88 13.75 10.37
CA LEU A 546 -13.87 13.73 11.46
C LEU A 546 -13.55 14.77 12.55
N LYS A 547 -12.28 14.98 12.89
CA LYS A 547 -11.86 16.05 13.80
C LYS A 547 -12.18 17.44 13.23
N ILE A 548 -11.93 17.67 11.93
CA ILE A 548 -12.29 18.93 11.26
C ILE A 548 -13.78 19.24 11.41
N VAL A 549 -14.66 18.28 11.09
CA VAL A 549 -16.11 18.53 11.21
C VAL A 549 -16.58 18.67 12.66
N ASN A 550 -15.96 17.96 13.61
CA ASN A 550 -16.26 18.13 15.03
C ASN A 550 -15.81 19.51 15.56
N ARG A 551 -14.72 20.09 15.04
CA ARG A 551 -14.34 21.48 15.35
C ARG A 551 -15.41 22.47 14.87
N TRP A 552 -16.03 22.23 13.71
CA TRP A 552 -17.17 23.03 13.24
C TRP A 552 -18.37 22.91 14.17
N ILE A 553 -18.71 21.68 14.60
CA ILE A 553 -19.80 21.41 15.55
C ILE A 553 -19.57 22.20 16.86
N GLN A 554 -18.39 22.06 17.46
CA GLN A 554 -18.04 22.78 18.70
C GLN A 554 -18.11 24.30 18.54
N ARG A 555 -17.80 24.83 17.34
CA ARG A 555 -17.92 26.27 17.05
C ARG A 555 -19.38 26.70 17.00
N ILE A 556 -20.24 25.93 16.34
CA ILE A 556 -21.68 26.22 16.22
C ILE A 556 -22.38 26.14 17.58
N GLU A 557 -22.06 25.11 18.38
CA GLU A 557 -22.63 24.95 19.71
C GLU A 557 -22.22 26.10 20.65
N ARG A 558 -20.95 26.52 20.62
CA ARG A 558 -20.48 27.69 21.39
C ARG A 558 -21.18 28.98 20.99
N GLN A 559 -21.39 29.22 19.69
CA GLN A 559 -22.09 30.42 19.21
C GLN A 559 -23.54 30.48 19.69
N ARG A 560 -24.23 29.33 19.76
CA ARG A 560 -25.60 29.24 20.29
C ARG A 560 -25.69 29.51 21.79
N MET A 561 -24.74 28.99 22.56
CA MET A 561 -24.70 29.18 24.02
C MET A 561 -24.44 30.64 24.41
N SER A 562 -23.70 31.39 23.59
CA SER A 562 -23.41 32.82 23.82
C SER A 562 -24.56 33.76 23.45
N GLY A 563 -25.76 33.26 23.10
CA GLY A 563 -26.96 34.08 22.87
C GLY A 563 -26.93 34.96 21.61
N ASN A 564 -25.86 34.90 20.80
CA ASN A 564 -25.86 35.52 19.49
C ASN A 564 -26.77 34.69 18.59
N ALA A 565 -27.84 35.31 18.09
CA ALA A 565 -28.65 34.75 17.01
C ALA A 565 -27.69 34.26 15.93
N CYS A 566 -27.92 33.04 15.45
CA CYS A 566 -27.09 32.34 14.48
C CYS A 566 -26.95 33.18 13.20
N THR A 567 -26.03 34.14 13.17
CA THR A 567 -25.58 34.81 11.96
C THR A 567 -24.59 33.86 11.30
N VAL A 568 -25.17 32.87 10.62
CA VAL A 568 -24.54 32.19 9.50
C VAL A 568 -24.15 33.28 8.49
N LEU A 569 -22.84 33.38 8.19
CA LEU A 569 -22.29 34.30 7.20
C LEU A 569 -22.68 33.91 5.77
#